data_AF-A0A2G9PZF8-F1
#
_entry.id   AF-A0A2G9PZF8-F1
#
_cell.length_a   1.000
_cell.length_b   1.000
_cell.length_c   1.000
_cell.angle_alpha   90.00
_cell.angle_beta   90.00
_cell.angle_gamma   90.00
#
_symmetry.space_group_name_H-M   'P 1'
#
loop_
_entity.id
_entity.type
_entity.pdbx_description
1 polymer ?
#
loop_
_entity_poly.entity_id
_entity_poly.type
_entity_poly.pdbx_seq_one_letter_code
_entity_poly.pdbx_strand_id
1 'polypeptide(L)'
;MAKSGNKVHINTKVRYRGKKIAIFDRINLIKNDLKELIPEIDEDKFLSMMSHIRNFYYGKLHYGRRNNPENLNRKRDLTANEKIVLDYLLKNDLNPSTTYRWFVACRLPSDIKEKLKEGKVSFKKAFLIADNRKKSKLSNEGLLMMEEINNIVVSL
;
A
#
# COMPACT_ATOMS: atom_id res chain seq x y z
N MET A 1 16.24 21.33 -23.09
CA MET A 1 16.07 20.55 -21.85
C MET A 1 15.22 21.38 -20.88
N ALA A 2 13.94 21.04 -20.71
CA ALA A 2 13.04 21.81 -19.84
C ALA A 2 13.42 21.60 -18.37
N LYS A 3 13.72 22.69 -17.66
CA LYS A 3 13.93 22.70 -16.21
C LYS A 3 12.66 22.19 -15.53
N SER A 4 12.69 20.94 -15.04
CA SER A 4 11.71 20.42 -14.10
C SER A 4 11.80 21.27 -12.83
N GLY A 5 11.03 22.36 -12.76
CA GLY A 5 10.88 23.13 -11.53
C GLY A 5 10.53 22.19 -10.39
N ASN A 6 11.18 22.37 -9.23
CA ASN A 6 10.95 21.60 -8.02
C ASN A 6 9.51 21.79 -7.53
N LYS A 7 8.57 21.11 -8.17
CA LYS A 7 7.15 21.18 -7.85
C LYS A 7 6.94 20.36 -6.58
N VAL A 8 6.86 21.04 -5.44
CA VAL A 8 6.61 20.39 -4.16
C VAL A 8 5.19 19.82 -4.19
N HIS A 9 5.07 18.50 -4.09
CA HIS A 9 3.81 17.79 -4.01
C HIS A 9 3.31 17.80 -2.56
N ILE A 10 2.93 18.97 -2.07
CA ILE A 10 2.39 19.11 -0.71
C ILE A 10 1.01 18.45 -0.67
N ASN A 11 0.86 17.43 0.16
CA ASN A 11 -0.44 16.83 0.43
C ASN A 11 -1.25 17.76 1.36
N THR A 12 -2.29 18.40 0.83
CA THR A 12 -3.16 19.32 1.58
C THR A 12 -4.24 18.61 2.38
N LYS A 13 -4.48 17.32 2.10
CA LYS A 13 -5.60 16.53 2.64
C LYS A 13 -5.29 15.79 3.94
N VAL A 14 -4.02 15.72 4.34
CA VAL A 14 -3.63 15.04 5.60
C VAL A 14 -3.73 16.05 6.73
N ARG A 15 -4.82 15.97 7.49
CA ARG A 15 -5.07 16.78 8.68
C ARG A 15 -5.61 15.90 9.81
N TYR A 16 -5.35 16.31 11.05
CA TYR A 16 -5.96 15.74 12.24
C TYR A 16 -6.46 16.87 13.13
N ARG A 17 -7.74 16.82 13.52
CA ARG A 17 -8.41 17.87 14.30
C ARG A 17 -8.15 19.28 13.74
N GLY A 18 -8.23 19.43 12.41
CA GLY A 18 -8.00 20.69 11.69
C GLY A 18 -6.52 21.07 11.46
N LYS A 19 -5.57 20.46 12.17
CA LYS A 19 -4.13 20.74 12.04
C LYS A 19 -3.48 19.89 10.96
N LYS A 20 -2.58 20.49 10.17
CA LYS A 20 -1.76 19.75 9.20
C LYS A 20 -0.73 18.91 9.97
N ILE A 21 -0.67 17.63 9.67
CA ILE A 21 0.27 16.68 10.27
C ILE A 21 0.99 15.91 9.19
N ALA A 22 2.17 15.37 9.49
CA ALA A 22 2.85 14.50 8.55
C ALA A 22 2.06 13.21 8.36
N ILE A 23 2.11 12.66 7.15
CA ILE A 23 1.32 11.48 6.80
C ILE A 23 1.68 10.24 7.62
N PHE A 24 2.96 10.03 7.88
CA PHE A 24 3.42 8.89 8.68
C PHE A 24 2.99 9.02 10.14
N ASP A 25 2.95 10.23 10.68
CA ASP A 25 2.43 10.47 12.03
C ASP A 25 0.93 10.16 12.09
N ARG A 26 0.16 10.55 11.05
CA ARG A 26 -1.26 10.19 10.94
C ARG A 26 -1.46 8.68 10.89
N ILE A 27 -0.62 7.97 10.14
CA ILE A 27 -0.70 6.50 10.05
C ILE A 27 -0.38 5.87 11.41
N ASN A 28 0.62 6.37 12.12
CA ASN A 28 0.97 5.86 13.45
C ASN A 28 -0.15 6.07 14.47
N LEU A 29 -0.84 7.21 14.43
CA LEU A 29 -2.04 7.42 15.25
C LEU A 29 -3.13 6.39 14.94
N ILE A 30 -3.43 6.19 13.65
CA ILE A 30 -4.43 5.18 13.24
C ILE A 30 -3.99 3.77 13.68
N LYS A 31 -2.69 3.44 13.57
CA LYS A 31 -2.16 2.16 14.03
C LYS A 31 -2.37 1.96 15.52
N ASN A 32 -2.11 2.99 16.33
CA ASN A 32 -2.27 2.91 17.78
C ASN A 32 -3.74 2.74 18.16
N ASP A 33 -4.63 3.58 17.63
CA ASP A 33 -6.07 3.49 17.87
C ASP A 33 -6.62 2.11 17.46
N LEU A 34 -6.20 1.58 16.31
CA LEU A 34 -6.64 0.27 15.85
C LEU A 34 -6.05 -0.86 16.68
N LYS A 35 -4.80 -0.74 17.15
CA LYS A 35 -4.20 -1.76 18.03
C LYS A 35 -4.91 -1.87 19.37
N GLU A 36 -5.48 -0.77 19.87
CA GLU A 36 -6.36 -0.80 21.05
C GLU A 36 -7.68 -1.52 20.76
N LEU A 37 -8.24 -1.36 19.56
CA LEU A 37 -9.51 -1.98 19.17
C LEU A 37 -9.39 -3.46 18.78
N ILE A 38 -8.27 -3.84 18.15
CA ILE A 38 -8.01 -5.19 17.60
C ILE A 38 -6.55 -5.61 17.87
N PRO A 39 -6.18 -5.88 19.13
CA PRO A 39 -4.79 -6.13 19.52
C PRO A 39 -4.20 -7.43 18.96
N GLU A 40 -5.06 -8.41 18.63
CA GLU A 40 -4.66 -9.74 18.15
C GLU A 40 -4.20 -9.76 16.67
N ILE A 41 -4.38 -8.66 15.95
CA ILE A 41 -4.15 -8.62 14.50
C ILE A 41 -2.74 -8.12 14.19
N ASP A 42 -1.94 -9.01 13.60
CA ASP A 42 -0.62 -8.69 13.07
C ASP A 42 -0.68 -7.72 11.85
N GLU A 43 0.39 -6.96 11.61
CA GLU A 43 0.46 -5.92 10.59
C GLU A 43 0.25 -6.45 9.17
N ASP A 44 0.72 -7.67 8.87
CA ASP A 44 0.49 -8.31 7.56
C ASP A 44 -0.97 -8.71 7.35
N LYS A 45 -1.59 -9.28 8.39
CA LYS A 45 -3.04 -9.58 8.36
C LYS A 45 -3.85 -8.30 8.23
N PHE A 46 -3.46 -7.25 8.93
CA PHE A 46 -4.12 -5.95 8.88
C PHE A 46 -4.11 -5.34 7.48
N LEU A 47 -2.98 -5.37 6.77
CA LEU A 47 -2.92 -4.83 5.40
C LEU A 47 -3.83 -5.60 4.44
N SER A 48 -3.92 -6.93 4.60
CA SER A 48 -4.84 -7.78 3.86
C SER A 48 -6.30 -7.40 4.13
N MET A 49 -6.68 -7.23 5.40
CA MET A 49 -8.01 -6.75 5.80
C MET A 49 -8.31 -5.37 5.20
N MET A 50 -7.38 -4.42 5.27
CA MET A 50 -7.56 -3.09 4.68
C MET A 50 -7.75 -3.13 3.16
N SER A 51 -7.05 -4.03 2.46
CA SER A 51 -7.26 -4.28 1.03
C SER A 51 -8.68 -4.79 0.77
N HIS A 52 -9.14 -5.73 1.61
CA HIS A 52 -10.47 -6.30 1.53
C HIS A 52 -11.57 -5.25 1.78
N ILE A 53 -11.48 -4.51 2.88
CA ILE A 53 -12.37 -3.40 3.26
C ILE A 53 -12.45 -2.36 2.14
N ARG A 54 -11.30 -1.97 1.56
CA ARG A 54 -11.27 -1.03 0.44
C ARG A 54 -12.11 -1.54 -0.73
N ASN A 55 -11.91 -2.79 -1.15
CA ASN A 55 -12.62 -3.31 -2.31
C ASN A 55 -14.12 -3.51 -2.00
N PHE A 56 -14.46 -3.91 -0.77
CA PHE A 56 -15.83 -3.99 -0.28
C PHE A 56 -16.54 -2.63 -0.32
N TYR A 57 -15.92 -1.58 0.22
CA TYR A 57 -16.49 -0.22 0.29
C TYR A 57 -16.86 0.35 -1.09
N TYR A 58 -16.12 0.00 -2.14
CA TYR A 58 -16.43 0.42 -3.52
C TYR A 58 -17.29 -0.57 -4.31
N GLY A 59 -17.75 -1.66 -3.69
CA GLY A 59 -18.51 -2.73 -4.37
C GLY A 59 -17.70 -3.51 -5.41
N LYS A 60 -16.37 -3.44 -5.36
CA LYS A 60 -15.41 -4.05 -6.32
C LYS A 60 -14.74 -5.30 -5.76
N LEU A 61 -15.35 -5.89 -4.73
CA LEU A 61 -14.84 -7.09 -4.11
C LEU A 61 -15.18 -8.30 -4.97
N HIS A 62 -14.15 -8.99 -5.45
CA HIS A 62 -14.25 -10.21 -6.23
C HIS A 62 -13.21 -11.21 -5.77
N TYR A 63 -13.55 -12.49 -5.83
CA TYR A 63 -12.68 -13.59 -5.39
C TYR A 63 -12.36 -14.51 -6.57
N GLY A 64 -11.09 -14.87 -6.74
CA GLY A 64 -10.64 -15.76 -7.82
C GLY A 64 -10.31 -15.02 -9.13
N ARG A 65 -10.13 -15.79 -10.21
CA ARG A 65 -9.79 -15.25 -11.53
C ARG A 65 -11.00 -14.52 -12.12
N ARG A 66 -10.82 -13.27 -12.53
CA ARG A 66 -11.86 -12.41 -13.13
C ARG A 66 -12.44 -12.93 -14.44
N ASN A 67 -11.69 -13.78 -15.14
CA ASN A 67 -12.11 -14.37 -16.41
C ASN A 67 -13.10 -15.52 -16.22
N ASN A 68 -13.35 -15.98 -15.00
CA ASN A 68 -14.38 -16.97 -14.71
C ASN A 68 -15.67 -16.23 -14.25
N PRO A 69 -16.79 -16.37 -14.97
CA PRO A 69 -18.06 -15.72 -14.62
C PRO A 69 -18.58 -16.06 -13.22
N GLU A 70 -18.38 -17.30 -12.75
CA GLU A 70 -18.85 -17.72 -11.42
C GLU A 70 -18.19 -16.93 -10.29
N ASN A 71 -16.93 -16.54 -10.49
CA ASN A 71 -16.14 -15.79 -9.52
C ASN A 71 -16.58 -14.32 -9.40
N LEU A 72 -17.29 -13.78 -10.39
CA LEU A 72 -17.83 -12.41 -10.33
C LEU A 72 -18.91 -12.28 -9.26
N ASN A 73 -19.68 -13.35 -9.06
CA ASN A 73 -20.80 -13.41 -8.11
C ASN A 73 -20.38 -13.88 -6.72
N ARG A 74 -19.20 -14.50 -6.58
CA ARG A 74 -18.63 -14.88 -5.28
C ARG A 74 -18.22 -13.62 -4.51
N LYS A 75 -19.14 -13.10 -3.70
CA LYS A 75 -18.91 -12.02 -2.75
C LYS A 75 -18.90 -12.61 -1.34
N ARG A 76 -17.91 -12.20 -0.54
CA ARG A 76 -17.82 -12.52 0.89
C ARG A 76 -18.14 -11.24 1.66
N ASP A 77 -18.90 -11.36 2.74
CA ASP A 77 -19.10 -10.27 3.67
C ASP A 77 -17.84 -9.99 4.51
N LEU A 78 -17.79 -8.79 5.08
CA LEU A 78 -16.74 -8.42 6.03
C LEU A 78 -16.84 -9.28 7.31
N THR A 79 -15.69 -9.71 7.83
CA THR A 79 -15.61 -10.30 9.18
C THR A 79 -15.94 -9.27 10.26
N ALA A 80 -16.17 -9.72 11.50
CA ALA A 80 -16.39 -8.81 12.63
C ALA A 80 -15.27 -7.76 12.76
N ASN A 81 -14.00 -8.21 12.70
CA ASN A 81 -12.85 -7.31 12.79
C ASN A 81 -12.77 -6.33 11.61
N GLU A 82 -13.10 -6.78 10.40
CA GLU A 82 -13.12 -5.90 9.22
C GLU A 82 -14.23 -4.85 9.31
N LYS A 83 -15.38 -5.21 9.89
CA LYS A 83 -16.47 -4.26 10.17
C LYS A 83 -16.04 -3.21 11.20
N ILE A 84 -15.40 -3.62 12.30
CA ILE A 84 -14.86 -2.70 13.32
C ILE A 84 -13.90 -1.70 12.70
N VAL A 85 -12.97 -2.17 11.85
CA VAL A 85 -12.02 -1.29 11.16
C VAL A 85 -12.74 -0.35 10.20
N LEU A 86 -13.70 -0.86 9.41
CA LEU A 86 -14.48 0.00 8.50
C LEU A 86 -15.24 1.09 9.28
N ASP A 87 -15.91 0.72 10.37
CA ASP A 87 -16.65 1.66 11.22
C ASP A 87 -15.72 2.72 11.82
N TYR A 88 -14.54 2.33 12.30
CA TYR A 88 -13.54 3.27 12.78
C TYR A 88 -13.14 4.26 11.67
N LEU A 89 -12.87 3.77 10.44
CA LEU A 89 -12.49 4.62 9.33
C LEU A 89 -13.59 5.64 9.00
N LEU A 90 -14.84 5.20 8.93
CA LEU A 90 -15.98 6.06 8.60
C LEU A 90 -16.24 7.09 9.69
N LYS A 91 -16.18 6.71 10.98
CA LYS A 91 -16.35 7.63 12.12
C LYS A 91 -15.26 8.72 12.19
N ASN A 92 -14.10 8.47 11.58
CA ASN A 92 -12.97 9.39 11.58
C ASN A 92 -12.79 10.14 10.24
N ASP A 93 -13.79 10.11 9.36
CA ASP A 93 -13.75 10.70 8.00
C ASP A 93 -12.56 10.20 7.14
N LEU A 94 -12.14 8.97 7.38
CA LEU A 94 -11.04 8.33 6.66
C LEU A 94 -11.56 7.52 5.48
N ASN A 95 -11.19 7.94 4.27
CA ASN A 95 -11.53 7.18 3.07
C ASN A 95 -10.73 5.86 2.99
N PRO A 96 -11.37 4.67 2.89
CA PRO A 96 -10.65 3.39 2.89
C PRO A 96 -9.61 3.23 1.77
N SER A 97 -9.84 3.78 0.57
CA SER A 97 -8.85 3.74 -0.53
C SER A 97 -7.60 4.52 -0.19
N THR A 98 -7.80 5.71 0.37
CA THR A 98 -6.73 6.65 0.67
C THR A 98 -5.91 6.12 1.84
N THR A 99 -6.58 5.70 2.91
CA THR A 99 -5.95 5.11 4.09
C THR A 99 -5.18 3.85 3.74
N TYR A 100 -5.76 2.93 2.96
CA TYR A 100 -5.03 1.75 2.47
C TYR A 100 -3.72 2.12 1.76
N ARG A 101 -3.74 3.09 0.83
CA ARG A 101 -2.52 3.54 0.14
C ARG A 101 -1.49 4.12 1.09
N TRP A 102 -1.92 4.80 2.14
CA TRP A 102 -1.02 5.32 3.18
C TRP A 102 -0.32 4.17 3.91
N PHE A 103 -1.07 3.14 4.31
CA PHE A 103 -0.49 1.94 4.93
C PHE A 103 0.47 1.19 4.01
N VAL A 104 0.16 1.05 2.72
CA VAL A 104 1.11 0.44 1.76
C VAL A 104 2.38 1.29 1.65
N ALA A 105 2.28 2.61 1.74
CA ALA A 105 3.45 3.50 1.68
C ALA A 105 4.42 3.30 2.88
N CYS A 106 3.95 2.79 4.02
CA CYS A 106 4.81 2.40 5.13
C CYS A 106 5.73 1.22 4.80
N ARG A 107 5.51 0.49 3.71
CA ARG A 107 6.40 -0.60 3.24
C ARG A 107 7.39 -0.15 2.16
N LEU A 108 7.36 1.12 1.77
CA LEU A 108 8.34 1.63 0.80
C LEU A 108 9.76 1.65 1.39
N PRO A 109 10.80 1.55 0.55
CA PRO A 109 12.19 1.81 0.94
C PRO A 109 12.36 3.16 1.63
N SER A 110 13.28 3.25 2.60
CA SER A 110 13.52 4.44 3.44
C SER A 110 13.78 5.70 2.61
N ASP A 111 14.62 5.61 1.59
CA ASP A 111 14.96 6.74 0.71
C ASP A 111 13.75 7.28 -0.07
N ILE A 112 12.79 6.41 -0.42
CA ILE A 112 11.54 6.82 -1.08
C ILE A 112 10.57 7.41 -0.06
N LYS A 113 10.50 6.86 1.15
CA LYS A 113 9.69 7.41 2.25
C LYS A 113 10.11 8.83 2.61
N GLU A 114 11.41 9.09 2.68
CA GLU A 114 11.95 10.43 2.97
C GLU A 114 11.51 11.44 1.91
N LYS A 115 11.71 11.11 0.62
CA LYS A 115 11.26 11.95 -0.50
C LYS A 115 9.74 12.19 -0.48
N LEU A 116 8.96 11.20 -0.03
CA LEU A 116 7.51 11.31 0.11
C LEU A 116 7.13 12.20 1.30
N LYS A 117 7.85 12.09 2.43
CA LYS A 117 7.66 12.92 3.63
C LYS A 117 7.96 14.39 3.35
N GLU A 118 9.02 14.66 2.59
CA GLU A 118 9.43 16.01 2.16
C GLU A 118 8.53 16.58 1.05
N GLY A 119 7.61 15.79 0.50
CA GLY A 119 6.77 16.19 -0.63
C GLY A 119 7.54 16.35 -1.95
N LYS A 120 8.77 15.83 -2.06
CA LYS A 120 9.55 15.83 -3.31
C LYS A 120 8.97 14.87 -4.35
N VAL A 121 8.22 13.85 -3.92
CA VAL A 121 7.50 12.93 -4.79
C VAL A 121 6.04 12.76 -4.35
N SER A 122 5.15 12.55 -5.31
CA SER A 122 3.76 12.16 -5.03
C SER A 122 3.67 10.65 -4.73
N PHE A 123 2.58 10.21 -4.09
CA PHE A 123 2.31 8.79 -3.85
C PHE A 123 2.41 7.93 -5.13
N LYS A 124 1.80 8.40 -6.23
CA LYS A 124 1.82 7.69 -7.51
C LYS A 124 3.27 7.50 -8.00
N LYS A 125 4.09 8.55 -7.91
CA LYS A 125 5.49 8.50 -8.33
C LYS A 125 6.34 7.65 -7.40
N ALA A 126 6.12 7.73 -6.09
CA ALA A 126 6.80 6.91 -5.09
C ALA A 126 6.56 5.40 -5.33
N PHE A 127 5.31 5.00 -5.57
CA PHE A 127 4.98 3.61 -5.90
C PHE A 127 5.60 3.15 -7.22
N LEU A 128 5.59 4.00 -8.24
CA LEU A 128 6.21 3.68 -9.53
C LEU A 128 7.73 3.45 -9.39
N ILE A 129 8.42 4.31 -8.64
CA ILE A 129 9.87 4.16 -8.40
C ILE A 129 10.14 2.84 -7.67
N ALA A 130 9.36 2.52 -6.63
CA ALA A 130 9.53 1.28 -5.88
C ALA A 130 9.26 0.02 -6.74
N ASP A 131 8.21 0.04 -7.57
CA ASP A 131 7.89 -1.06 -8.48
C ASP A 131 9.00 -1.28 -9.52
N ASN A 132 9.52 -0.20 -10.12
CA ASN A 132 10.63 -0.27 -11.07
C ASN A 132 11.89 -0.86 -10.43
N ARG A 133 12.20 -0.50 -9.18
CA ARG A 133 13.33 -1.08 -8.43
C ARG A 133 13.14 -2.57 -8.20
N LYS A 134 11.93 -2.99 -7.81
CA LYS A 134 11.62 -4.41 -7.60
C LYS A 134 11.80 -5.21 -8.89
N LYS A 135 11.28 -4.69 -10.01
CA LYS A 135 11.42 -5.33 -11.33
C LYS A 135 12.87 -5.42 -11.78
N SER A 136 13.64 -4.35 -11.63
CA SER A 136 15.06 -4.35 -11.96
C SER A 136 15.85 -5.35 -11.11
N LYS A 137 15.56 -5.44 -9.80
CA LYS A 137 16.20 -6.44 -8.92
C LYS A 137 15.90 -7.87 -9.38
N LEU A 138 14.64 -8.19 -9.63
CA LEU A 138 14.21 -9.51 -10.11
C LEU A 138 14.83 -9.86 -11.47
N SER A 139 14.95 -8.87 -12.36
CA SER A 139 15.61 -9.07 -13.66
C SER A 139 17.09 -9.41 -13.50
N ASN A 140 17.79 -8.73 -12.60
CA ASN A 140 19.20 -8.99 -12.33
C ASN A 140 19.41 -10.36 -11.65
N GLU A 141 18.56 -10.72 -10.68
CA GLU A 141 18.58 -12.04 -10.05
C GLU A 141 18.37 -13.16 -11.09
N GLY A 142 17.44 -12.98 -12.03
CA GLY A 142 17.21 -13.94 -13.11
C GLY A 142 18.40 -14.07 -14.07
N LEU A 143 19.11 -12.98 -14.35
CA LEU A 143 20.33 -13.02 -15.17
C LEU A 143 21.45 -13.80 -14.48
N LEU A 144 21.68 -13.57 -13.19
CA LEU A 144 22.68 -14.30 -12.40
C LEU A 144 22.40 -15.81 -12.37
N MET A 145 21.13 -16.21 -12.19
CA MET A 145 20.74 -17.63 -12.24
C MET A 145 21.04 -18.26 -13.61
N MET A 146 20.80 -17.53 -14.71
CA MET A 146 21.12 -18.02 -16.05
C MET A 146 22.63 -18.18 -16.26
N GLU A 147 23.44 -17.25 -15.75
CA GLU A 147 24.90 -17.36 -15.76
C GLU A 147 25.39 -18.57 -14.96
N GLU A 148 24.84 -18.81 -13.76
CA GLU A 148 25.15 -19.98 -12.95
C GLU A 148 24.81 -21.30 -13.67
N ILE A 149 23.62 -21.38 -14.29
CA ILE A 149 23.22 -22.55 -15.09
C ILE A 149 24.19 -22.77 -16.25
N ASN A 150 24.54 -21.73 -16.99
CA ASN A 150 25.46 -21.84 -18.12
C ASN A 150 26.85 -22.30 -17.66
N ASN A 151 27.35 -21.78 -16.54
CA ASN A 151 28.64 -22.20 -15.98
C ASN A 151 28.64 -23.68 -15.56
N ILE A 152 27.55 -24.16 -14.95
CA ILE A 152 27.40 -25.59 -14.60
C ILE A 152 27.38 -26.45 -15.87
N VAL A 153 26.59 -26.08 -16.88
CA VAL A 153 26.47 -26.83 -18.14
C VAL A 153 27.78 -26.86 -18.93
N VAL A 154 28.55 -25.78 -18.94
CA VAL A 154 29.87 -25.73 -19.61
C VAL A 154 30.94 -26.49 -18.84
N SER A 155 30.79 -26.66 -17.53
CA SER A 155 31.73 -27.41 -16.68
C SER A 155 31.52 -28.93 -16.64
N LEU A 156 30.45 -29.43 -17.28
CA LEU A 156 30.11 -30.85 -17.44
C LEU A 156 30.62 -31.40 -18.77
#